data_AF-A0A136JMV3-F1
#
_entry.id   AF-A0A136JMV3-F1
#
_cell.length_a   1.000
_cell.length_b   1.000
_cell.length_c   1.000
_cell.angle_alpha   90.00
_cell.angle_beta   90.00
_cell.angle_gamma   90.00
#
_symmetry.space_group_name_H-M   'P 1'
#
loop_
_entity.id
_entity.type
_entity.pdbx_description
1 polymer ?
#
loop_
_entity_poly.entity_id
_entity_poly.type
_entity_poly.pdbx_seq_one_letter_code
_entity_poly.pdbx_strand_id
1 'polypeptide(L)'
;MNKQNTIQIRIDSKTKEAARKTLDELGIDMSSAVKLFLTNVVNRKGIPLDLLTENGFTLAQEQALILETELAKNSAKRFATVDALMKDLEK
;
A
#
# COMPACT_ATOMS: atom_id res chain seq x y z
N MET A 1 -16.22 22.13 26.57
CA MET A 1 -15.18 22.87 25.79
C MET A 1 -14.23 21.83 25.21
N ASN A 2 -14.00 21.81 23.88
CA ASN A 2 -13.02 20.91 23.28
C ASN A 2 -11.60 21.43 23.58
N LYS A 3 -10.86 20.72 24.43
CA LYS A 3 -9.46 21.04 24.73
C LYS A 3 -8.59 20.71 23.50
N GLN A 4 -7.93 21.71 22.94
CA GLN A 4 -6.96 21.53 21.86
C GLN A 4 -5.55 21.54 22.45
N ASN A 5 -4.70 20.62 21.99
CA ASN A 5 -3.29 20.55 22.37
C ASN A 5 -2.42 20.70 21.11
N THR A 6 -1.25 21.31 21.26
CA THR A 6 -0.29 21.49 20.16
C THR A 6 0.72 20.35 20.13
N ILE A 7 1.10 19.92 18.92
CA ILE A 7 2.15 18.93 18.70
C ILE A 7 3.38 19.65 18.13
N GLN A 8 4.55 19.46 18.75
CA GLN A 8 5.83 19.96 18.27
C GLN A 8 6.74 18.79 17.90
N ILE A 9 7.18 18.72 16.64
CA ILE A 9 7.98 17.61 16.10
C ILE A 9 9.24 18.18 15.44
N ARG A 10 10.39 17.55 15.70
CA ARG A 10 11.63 17.80 14.97
C ARG A 10 11.68 16.90 13.74
N ILE A 11 12.00 17.50 12.60
CA ILE A 11 12.16 16.83 11.30
C ILE A 11 13.26 17.57 10.54
N ASP A 12 13.96 16.87 9.65
CA ASP A 12 14.94 17.52 8.78
C ASP A 12 14.25 18.48 7.80
N SER A 13 14.95 19.55 7.44
CA SER A 13 14.38 20.60 6.59
C SER A 13 14.03 20.10 5.19
N LYS A 14 14.78 19.13 4.64
CA LYS A 14 14.57 18.64 3.27
C LYS A 14 13.26 17.87 3.19
N THR A 15 13.02 16.94 4.11
CA THR A 15 11.80 16.16 4.20
C THR A 15 10.60 17.06 4.48
N LYS A 16 10.74 18.07 5.35
CA LYS A 16 9.66 19.02 5.63
C LYS A 16 9.20 19.78 4.38
N GLU A 17 10.14 20.31 3.61
CA GLU A 17 9.81 21.06 2.38
C GLU A 17 9.27 20.14 1.28
N ALA A 18 9.85 18.95 1.11
CA ALA A 18 9.35 17.95 0.17
C ALA A 18 7.91 17.54 0.48
N ALA A 19 7.63 17.18 1.74
CA ALA A 19 6.29 16.83 2.18
C ALA A 19 5.30 17.99 2.00
N ARG A 20 5.71 19.24 2.31
CA ARG A 20 4.85 20.41 2.10
C ARG A 20 4.45 20.54 0.63
N LYS A 21 5.42 20.48 -0.29
CA LYS A 21 5.13 20.59 -1.72
C LYS A 21 4.17 19.51 -2.21
N THR A 22 4.41 18.25 -1.82
CA THR A 22 3.53 17.14 -2.19
C THR A 22 2.12 17.31 -1.65
N LEU A 23 1.98 17.79 -0.41
CA LEU A 23 0.67 18.02 0.21
C LEU A 23 -0.07 19.20 -0.42
N ASP A 24 0.65 20.27 -0.78
CA ASP A 24 0.09 21.43 -1.48
C ASP A 24 -0.43 21.05 -2.87
N GLU A 25 0.27 20.15 -3.60
CA GLU A 25 -0.20 19.58 -4.87
C GLU A 25 -1.51 18.78 -4.70
N LEU A 26 -1.73 18.19 -3.52
CA LEU A 26 -2.96 17.50 -3.15
C LEU A 26 -4.04 18.43 -2.56
N GLY A 27 -3.75 19.73 -2.42
CA GLY A 27 -4.66 20.73 -1.87
C GLY A 27 -4.88 20.63 -0.36
N ILE A 28 -3.95 20.04 0.39
CA ILE A 28 -4.04 19.88 1.85
C ILE A 28 -2.82 20.49 2.54
N ASP A 29 -3.05 21.20 3.66
CA ASP A 29 -1.96 21.74 4.45
C ASP A 29 -1.32 20.68 5.36
N MET A 30 -0.08 20.94 5.80
CA MET A 30 0.69 20.05 6.66
C MET A 30 -0.05 19.64 7.95
N SER A 31 -0.75 20.58 8.58
CA SER A 31 -1.45 20.29 9.84
C SER A 31 -2.68 19.42 9.60
N SER A 32 -3.38 19.63 8.49
CA SER A 32 -4.49 18.76 8.06
C SER A 32 -4.03 17.35 7.72
N ALA A 33 -2.89 17.20 7.05
CA ALA A 33 -2.29 15.90 6.78
C ALA A 33 -1.91 15.14 8.06
N VAL A 34 -1.27 15.82 9.03
CA VAL A 34 -0.92 15.21 10.33
C VAL A 34 -2.18 14.81 11.12
N LYS A 35 -3.22 15.66 11.14
CA LYS A 35 -4.51 15.30 11.75
C LYS A 35 -5.11 14.06 11.10
N LEU A 36 -5.15 13.99 9.76
CA LEU A 36 -5.65 12.84 9.02
C LEU A 36 -4.89 11.56 9.36
N PHE A 37 -3.56 11.63 9.43
CA PHE A 37 -2.73 10.48 9.82
C PHE A 37 -3.10 9.99 11.22
N LEU A 38 -3.16 10.89 12.22
CA LEU A 38 -3.49 10.52 13.60
C LEU A 38 -4.92 10.00 13.74
N THR A 39 -5.89 10.58 13.03
CA THR A 39 -7.26 10.07 12.99
C THR A 39 -7.31 8.65 12.40
N ASN A 40 -6.53 8.37 11.35
CA ASN A 40 -6.43 7.03 10.80
C ASN A 40 -5.78 6.04 11.78
N VAL A 41 -4.77 6.46 12.53
CA VAL A 41 -4.15 5.63 13.59
C VAL A 41 -5.21 5.18 14.61
N VAL A 42 -6.04 6.13 15.07
CA VAL A 42 -7.11 5.84 16.05
C VAL A 42 -8.16 4.92 15.43
N ASN A 43 -8.62 5.21 14.22
CA ASN A 43 -9.67 4.44 13.55
C ASN A 43 -9.25 2.99 13.25
N ARG A 44 -8.01 2.79 12.80
CA ARG A 44 -7.45 1.46 12.49
C ARG A 44 -6.86 0.74 13.70
N LYS A 45 -6.74 1.42 14.85
CA LYS A 45 -6.04 0.92 16.06
C LYS A 45 -4.63 0.40 15.73
N GLY A 46 -3.91 1.08 14.85
CA GLY A 46 -2.62 0.67 14.33
C GLY A 46 -1.99 1.71 13.42
N ILE A 47 -0.76 1.50 12.97
CA ILE A 47 -0.08 2.41 12.03
C ILE A 47 -0.76 2.28 10.65
N PRO A 48 -1.27 3.38 10.06
CA PRO A 48 -1.99 3.35 8.79
C PRO A 48 -1.04 3.41 7.60
N LEU A 49 0.03 2.61 7.64
CA LEU A 49 0.94 2.41 6.53
C LEU A 49 0.80 0.95 6.11
N ASP A 50 0.51 0.73 4.84
CA ASP A 50 0.47 -0.63 4.33
C ASP A 50 1.91 -1.14 4.25
N LEU A 51 2.18 -2.27 4.92
CA LEU A 51 3.45 -2.99 4.79
C LEU A 51 3.46 -3.69 3.45
N LEU A 52 3.84 -2.94 2.43
CA LEU A 52 3.99 -3.44 1.07
C LEU A 52 5.39 -4.00 0.89
N THR A 53 5.49 -5.05 0.10
CA THR A 53 6.77 -5.59 -0.37
C THR A 53 7.28 -4.79 -1.56
N GLU A 54 8.49 -5.07 -2.04
CA GLU A 54 9.07 -4.36 -3.20
C GLU A 54 8.16 -4.44 -4.44
N ASN A 55 7.36 -5.51 -4.52
CA ASN A 55 6.41 -5.77 -5.59
C ASN A 55 5.05 -5.04 -5.41
N GLY A 56 4.90 -4.22 -4.37
CA GLY A 56 3.67 -3.46 -4.08
C GLY A 56 2.53 -4.31 -3.50
N PHE A 57 2.78 -5.57 -3.16
CA PHE A 57 1.81 -6.46 -2.55
C PHE A 57 1.88 -6.38 -1.02
N THR A 58 0.77 -6.65 -0.36
CA THR A 58 0.84 -7.00 1.06
C THR A 58 1.58 -8.33 1.22
N LEU A 59 2.27 -8.53 2.35
CA LEU A 59 2.96 -9.80 2.64
C LEU A 59 2.06 -11.04 2.45
N ALA A 60 0.78 -10.94 2.80
CA ALA A 60 -0.19 -12.02 2.64
C ALA A 60 -0.51 -12.30 1.17
N GLN A 61 -0.66 -11.26 0.34
CA GLN A 61 -0.88 -11.42 -1.09
C GLN A 61 0.33 -12.05 -1.79
N GLU A 62 1.55 -11.62 -1.44
CA GLU A 62 2.75 -12.20 -2.03
C GLU A 62 2.92 -13.68 -1.64
N GLN A 63 2.66 -14.02 -0.37
CA GLN A 63 2.66 -15.43 0.06
C GLN A 63 1.59 -16.27 -0.67
N ALA A 64 0.41 -15.70 -0.89
CA ALA A 64 -0.65 -16.38 -1.65
C ALA A 64 -0.23 -16.63 -3.12
N LEU A 65 0.36 -15.62 -3.77
CA LEU A 65 0.86 -15.75 -5.15
C LEU A 65 1.98 -16.79 -5.26
N ILE A 66 2.92 -16.79 -4.31
CA ILE A 66 3.99 -17.80 -4.26
C ILE A 66 3.38 -19.19 -4.10
N LEU A 67 2.45 -19.37 -3.16
CA LEU A 67 1.78 -20.65 -2.93
C LEU A 67 1.02 -21.14 -4.16
N GLU A 68 0.24 -20.26 -4.80
CA GLU A 68 -0.49 -20.58 -6.03
C GLU A 68 0.45 -20.96 -7.16
N THR A 69 1.58 -20.26 -7.30
CA THR A 69 2.61 -20.59 -8.29
C THR A 69 3.24 -21.96 -8.02
N GLU A 70 3.53 -22.31 -6.76
CA GLU A 70 4.06 -23.62 -6.39
C GLU A 70 3.04 -24.75 -6.58
N LEU A 71 1.75 -24.50 -6.31
CA LEU A 71 0.68 -25.45 -6.61
C LEU A 71 0.50 -25.62 -8.12
N ALA A 72 0.52 -24.52 -8.89
CA ALA A 72 0.42 -24.53 -10.34
C ALA A 72 1.60 -25.24 -10.99
N LYS A 73 2.83 -25.14 -10.46
CA LYS A 73 3.97 -25.96 -10.94
C LYS A 73 3.67 -27.46 -10.87
N ASN A 74 2.93 -27.90 -9.86
CA ASN A 74 2.58 -29.30 -9.65
C ASN A 74 1.29 -29.73 -10.35
N SER A 75 0.39 -28.80 -10.69
CA SER A 75 -0.88 -29.06 -11.39
C SER A 75 -0.92 -28.55 -12.84
N ALA A 76 0.20 -28.02 -13.35
CA ALA A 76 0.27 -27.33 -14.64
C ALA A 76 -0.19 -28.24 -15.78
N LYS A 77 -1.39 -27.94 -16.29
CA LYS A 77 -1.91 -28.49 -17.54
C LYS A 77 -0.99 -28.03 -18.67
N ARG A 78 -0.33 -28.98 -19.33
CA ARG A 78 0.54 -28.69 -20.47
C ARG A 78 -0.29 -28.69 -21.75
N PHE A 79 -0.08 -27.70 -22.59
CA PHE A 79 -0.72 -27.62 -23.91
C PHE A 79 0.34 -27.86 -24.98
N ALA A 80 -0.03 -28.63 -26.00
CA ALA A 80 0.87 -28.92 -27.12
C ALA A 80 1.01 -27.74 -28.09
N THR A 81 0.05 -26.81 -28.10
CA THR A 81 0.02 -25.64 -28.97
C THR A 81 -0.45 -24.40 -28.23
N VAL A 82 0.02 -23.23 -28.70
CA VAL A 82 -0.39 -21.92 -28.16
C VAL A 82 -1.89 -21.69 -28.35
N ASP A 83 -2.45 -22.12 -29.48
CA ASP A 83 -3.90 -22.03 -29.77
C ASP A 83 -4.75 -22.79 -28.73
N ALA A 84 -4.31 -23.99 -28.35
CA ALA A 84 -5.00 -24.79 -27.33
C ALA A 84 -4.91 -24.17 -25.94
N LEU A 85 -3.82 -23.45 -25.62
CA LEU A 85 -3.69 -22.69 -24.38
C LEU A 85 -4.64 -21.50 -24.36
N MET A 86 -4.63 -20.66 -25.41
CA MET A 86 -5.45 -19.44 -25.47
C MET A 86 -6.95 -19.78 -25.39
N LYS A 87 -7.38 -20.84 -26.05
CA LYS A 87 -8.77 -21.33 -26.00
C LYS A 87 -9.23 -21.80 -24.61
N ASP A 88 -8.33 -22.26 -23.75
CA ASP A 88 -8.64 -22.67 -22.38
C ASP A 88 -8.73 -21.44 -21.43
N LEU A 89 -7.94 -20.39 -21.70
CA LEU A 89 -7.93 -19.13 -20.93
C LEU A 89 -9.11 -18.20 -21.24
N GLU A 90 -9.64 -18.23 -22.47
CA GLU A 90 -10.76 -17.38 -22.90
C GLU A 90 -12.14 -17.95 -22.53
N LYS A 91 -12.19 -18.90 -21.61
CA LYS A 91 -13.40 -19.62 -21.20
C LYS A 91 -13.96 -19.07 -19.89
#